data_AF-A0A378N8J2-F1
#
_entry.id   AF-A0A378N8J2-F1
#
_cell.length_a   1.000
_cell.length_b   1.000
_cell.length_c   1.000
_cell.angle_alpha   90.00
_cell.angle_beta   90.00
_cell.angle_gamma   90.00
#
_symmetry.space_group_name_H-M   'P 1'
#
loop_
_entity.id
_entity.type
_entity.pdbx_description
1 polymer ?
#
loop_
_entity_poly.entity_id
_entity_poly.type
_entity_poly.pdbx_seq_one_letter_code
_entity_poly.pdbx_strand_id
1 'polypeptide(L)'
;MKVVLPNNNELTMSSLRQFSEQKPRYQFDEENKILLNNETGKRYQANDETGFFQSIDENGHWQSETLEPGYTVTSGFNNFIKIFTDEGIQKPFVQIFIWTVIFSLLTVVFTVILGMVLACLVQWEALKGKAVYRVLLILPYAVPSFISILIFKGLFNQSFGEINMILNQLFGISLNGLTIRSLPK
;
A
#
# COMPACT_ATOMS: atom_id res chain seq x y z
N MET A 1 -36.26 7.57 21.46
CA MET A 1 -37.59 8.12 21.84
C MET A 1 -38.45 8.10 20.59
N LYS A 2 -39.58 7.38 20.60
CA LYS A 2 -40.50 7.29 19.47
C LYS A 2 -41.73 8.14 19.78
N VAL A 3 -42.15 8.99 18.84
CA VAL A 3 -43.36 9.81 18.97
C VAL A 3 -44.32 9.42 17.86
N VAL A 4 -45.55 9.06 18.21
CA VAL A 4 -46.58 8.67 17.24
C VAL A 4 -47.49 9.86 16.97
N LEU A 5 -47.64 10.23 15.70
CA LEU A 5 -48.54 11.30 15.27
C LEU A 5 -50.00 10.81 15.23
N PRO A 6 -51.02 11.71 15.23
CA PRO A 6 -52.43 11.35 15.05
C PRO A 6 -52.73 10.62 13.72
N ASN A 7 -51.82 10.72 12.75
CA ASN A 7 -51.87 10.01 11.46
C ASN A 7 -51.21 8.62 11.50
N ASN A 8 -50.83 8.12 12.69
CA ASN A 8 -50.18 6.83 12.93
C ASN A 8 -48.73 6.71 12.39
N ASN A 9 -48.09 7.82 11.99
CA ASN A 9 -46.67 7.82 11.59
C ASN A 9 -45.76 7.88 12.82
N GLU A 10 -44.72 7.04 12.85
CA GLU A 10 -43.69 7.03 13.89
C GLU A 10 -42.57 8.03 13.54
N LEU A 11 -42.36 9.03 14.41
CA LEU A 11 -41.20 9.91 14.36
C LEU A 11 -40.11 9.36 15.28
N THR A 12 -38.91 9.24 14.75
CA THR A 12 -37.70 8.97 15.53
C THR A 12 -36.82 10.22 15.55
N MET A 13 -35.97 10.30 16.57
CA MET A 13 -35.01 11.39 16.71
C MET A 13 -33.91 11.24 15.66
N SER A 14 -33.83 12.16 14.70
CA SER A 14 -32.82 12.16 13.64
C SER A 14 -31.60 13.02 13.97
N SER A 15 -31.75 13.98 14.88
CA SER A 15 -30.68 14.82 15.42
C SER A 15 -31.03 15.29 16.83
N LEU A 16 -30.07 15.90 17.53
CA LEU A 16 -30.24 16.44 18.90
C LEU A 16 -31.43 17.40 19.06
N ARG A 17 -31.90 18.01 17.97
CA ARG A 17 -33.00 18.99 17.97
C ARG A 17 -34.14 18.67 17.00
N GLN A 18 -34.10 17.53 16.30
CA GLN A 18 -35.04 17.24 15.20
C GLN A 18 -35.57 15.82 15.27
N PHE A 19 -36.86 15.68 14.97
CA PHE A 19 -37.56 14.42 14.79
C PHE A 19 -38.03 14.31 13.35
N SER A 20 -37.86 13.12 12.76
CA SER A 20 -38.30 12.83 11.40
C SER A 20 -38.82 11.39 11.33
N GLU A 21 -39.67 11.12 10.34
CA GLU A 21 -40.07 9.76 10.04
C GLU A 21 -38.88 9.04 9.39
N GLN A 22 -38.21 8.17 10.15
CA GLN A 22 -37.13 7.33 9.63
C GLN A 22 -37.64 5.90 9.52
N LYS A 23 -37.53 5.33 8.32
CA LYS A 23 -37.77 3.91 8.09
C LYS A 23 -36.44 3.25 7.71
N PRO A 24 -36.17 2.02 8.18
CA PRO A 24 -34.98 1.30 7.76
C PRO A 24 -35.04 1.13 6.24
N ARG A 25 -33.96 1.52 5.56
CA ARG A 25 -33.83 1.38 4.11
C ARG A 25 -33.84 -0.07 3.68
N TYR A 26 -33.33 -0.96 4.53
CA TYR A 26 -33.26 -2.39 4.26
C TYR A 26 -33.95 -3.18 5.36
N GLN A 27 -34.71 -4.20 4.96
CA GLN A 27 -35.33 -5.16 5.85
C GLN A 27 -34.81 -6.55 5.51
N PHE A 28 -34.28 -7.24 6.51
CA PHE A 28 -33.76 -8.60 6.35
C PHE A 28 -34.88 -9.60 6.60
N ASP A 29 -35.08 -10.52 5.67
CA ASP A 29 -35.95 -11.67 5.79
C ASP A 29 -35.11 -12.88 6.24
N GLU A 30 -35.32 -13.35 7.47
CA GLU A 30 -34.57 -14.45 8.07
C GLU A 30 -34.87 -15.82 7.41
N GLU A 31 -36.06 -16.02 6.86
CA GLU A 31 -36.43 -17.31 6.25
C GLU A 31 -35.70 -17.54 4.92
N ASN A 32 -35.68 -16.50 4.08
CA ASN A 32 -35.11 -16.58 2.74
C ASN A 32 -33.66 -16.06 2.66
N LYS A 33 -33.14 -15.46 3.75
CA LYS A 33 -31.84 -14.78 3.82
C LYS A 33 -31.69 -13.68 2.75
N ILE A 34 -32.78 -12.97 2.48
CA ILE A 34 -32.85 -11.91 1.48
C ILE A 34 -32.96 -10.55 2.19
N LEU A 35 -32.24 -9.57 1.67
CA LEU A 35 -32.29 -8.18 2.11
C LEU A 35 -33.16 -7.39 1.13
N LEU A 36 -34.32 -6.93 1.58
CA LEU A 36 -35.26 -6.13 0.79
C LEU A 36 -34.95 -4.64 0.97
N ASN A 37 -34.84 -3.89 -0.13
CA ASN A 37 -34.77 -2.43 -0.08
C ASN A 37 -36.18 -1.82 -0.06
N ASN A 38 -36.50 -1.09 0.99
CA ASN A 38 -37.81 -0.48 1.22
C ASN A 38 -38.05 0.80 0.37
N GLU A 39 -37.02 1.35 -0.28
CA GLU A 39 -37.14 2.48 -1.21
C GLU A 39 -37.39 2.01 -2.65
N THR A 40 -36.71 0.94 -3.08
CA THR A 40 -36.71 0.49 -4.48
C THR A 40 -37.45 -0.82 -4.72
N GLY A 41 -37.79 -1.56 -3.66
CA GLY A 41 -38.38 -2.90 -3.73
C GLY A 41 -37.42 -4.00 -4.18
N LYS A 42 -36.13 -3.68 -4.40
CA LYS A 42 -35.13 -4.64 -4.86
C LYS A 42 -34.77 -5.64 -3.76
N ARG A 43 -34.58 -6.90 -4.15
CA ARG A 43 -34.12 -7.98 -3.29
C ARG A 43 -32.63 -8.20 -3.49
N TYR A 44 -31.88 -8.33 -2.41
CA TYR A 44 -30.45 -8.58 -2.43
C TYR A 44 -30.12 -9.84 -1.63
N GLN A 45 -29.17 -10.63 -2.12
CA GLN A 45 -28.71 -11.84 -1.45
C GLN A 45 -27.19 -11.84 -1.34
N ALA A 46 -26.66 -12.44 -0.28
CA ALA A 46 -25.22 -12.58 -0.08
C ALA A 46 -24.63 -13.51 -1.16
N ASN A 47 -23.72 -12.99 -1.99
CA ASN A 47 -22.95 -13.79 -2.93
C ASN A 47 -21.54 -14.06 -2.36
N ASP A 48 -21.35 -15.28 -1.84
CA ASP A 48 -20.09 -15.72 -1.22
C ASP A 48 -18.92 -15.86 -2.21
N GLU A 49 -19.17 -15.82 -3.53
CA GLU A 49 -18.09 -15.85 -4.54
C GLU A 49 -17.43 -14.49 -4.72
N THR A 50 -18.24 -13.42 -4.66
CA THR A 50 -17.75 -12.04 -4.85
C THR A 50 -17.51 -11.32 -3.53
N GLY A 51 -18.16 -11.75 -2.44
CA GLY A 51 -18.12 -11.07 -1.14
C GLY A 51 -18.99 -9.83 -1.09
N PHE A 52 -20.05 -9.75 -1.90
CA PHE A 52 -20.98 -8.63 -1.88
C PHE A 52 -22.43 -9.13 -1.80
N PHE A 53 -23.33 -8.28 -1.33
CA PHE A 53 -24.76 -8.51 -1.51
C PHE A 53 -25.14 -8.07 -2.92
N GLN A 54 -25.63 -8.98 -3.75
CA GLN A 54 -26.03 -8.71 -5.14
C GLN A 54 -27.55 -8.73 -5.27
N SER A 55 -28.10 -7.86 -6.12
CA SER A 55 -29.53 -7.88 -6.40
C SER A 55 -29.93 -9.15 -7.18
N ILE A 56 -31.11 -9.67 -6.87
CA ILE A 56 -31.70 -10.83 -7.52
C ILE A 56 -33.00 -10.46 -8.23
N ASP A 57 -33.18 -11.00 -9.44
CA ASP A 57 -34.43 -10.92 -10.20
C ASP A 57 -35.56 -11.74 -9.57
N GLU A 58 -36.80 -11.55 -10.04
CA GLU A 58 -37.94 -12.37 -9.63
C GLU A 58 -37.77 -13.86 -9.91
N ASN A 59 -36.91 -14.20 -10.87
CA ASN A 59 -36.56 -15.56 -11.23
C ASN A 59 -35.35 -16.11 -10.45
N GLY A 60 -34.79 -15.35 -9.50
CA GLY A 60 -33.63 -15.75 -8.71
C GLY A 60 -32.28 -15.64 -9.43
N HIS A 61 -32.21 -14.95 -10.56
CA HIS A 61 -30.94 -14.69 -11.26
C HIS A 61 -30.22 -13.49 -10.66
N TRP A 62 -28.90 -13.59 -10.55
CA TRP A 62 -28.02 -12.50 -10.09
C TRP A 62 -27.95 -11.37 -11.12
N GLN A 63 -28.18 -10.14 -10.66
CA GLN A 63 -27.95 -8.93 -11.44
C GLN A 63 -26.59 -8.29 -11.09
N SER A 64 -26.19 -7.27 -11.87
CA SER A 64 -24.91 -6.58 -11.73
C SER A 64 -24.83 -5.57 -10.56
N GLU A 65 -25.95 -5.25 -9.91
CA GLU A 65 -25.97 -4.26 -8.84
C GLU A 65 -25.55 -4.89 -7.51
N THR A 66 -24.43 -4.41 -6.97
CA THR A 66 -23.87 -4.82 -5.68
C THR A 66 -24.10 -3.75 -4.63
N LEU A 67 -24.40 -4.17 -3.39
CA LEU A 67 -24.41 -3.29 -2.25
C LEU A 67 -23.03 -3.22 -1.61
N GLU A 68 -22.58 -2.00 -1.36
CA GLU A 68 -21.44 -1.71 -0.49
C GLU A 68 -21.94 -1.46 0.94
N PRO A 69 -21.20 -1.88 1.97
CA PRO A 69 -19.88 -2.54 1.93
C PRO A 69 -19.95 -4.04 1.59
N GLY A 70 -18.89 -4.55 0.97
CA GLY A 70 -18.65 -5.99 0.84
C GLY A 70 -18.17 -6.63 2.15
N TYR A 71 -18.10 -7.96 2.17
CA TYR A 71 -17.59 -8.79 3.25
C TYR A 71 -16.46 -9.70 2.73
N THR A 72 -15.57 -10.11 3.64
CA THR A 72 -14.42 -10.95 3.28
C THR A 72 -14.86 -12.38 2.99
N VAL A 73 -14.48 -12.89 1.81
CA VAL A 73 -14.75 -14.28 1.39
C VAL A 73 -13.46 -15.04 1.17
N THR A 74 -13.52 -16.37 1.29
CA THR A 74 -12.37 -17.23 1.08
C THR A 74 -12.12 -17.39 -0.42
N SER A 75 -11.12 -16.71 -0.97
CA SER A 75 -10.79 -16.75 -2.41
C SER A 75 -9.85 -17.89 -2.83
N GLY A 76 -9.51 -18.81 -1.92
CA GLY A 76 -8.62 -19.95 -2.19
C GLY A 76 -7.30 -19.55 -2.87
N PHE A 77 -6.97 -20.20 -3.99
CA PHE A 77 -5.75 -19.94 -4.77
C PHE A 77 -5.93 -18.93 -5.92
N ASN A 78 -7.13 -18.37 -6.09
CA ASN A 78 -7.44 -17.50 -7.23
C ASN A 78 -6.52 -16.27 -7.30
N ASN A 79 -6.13 -15.73 -6.14
CA ASN A 79 -5.21 -14.58 -6.05
C ASN A 79 -3.79 -14.92 -6.56
N PHE A 80 -3.31 -16.13 -6.30
CA PHE A 80 -1.99 -16.57 -6.76
C PHE A 80 -2.00 -16.83 -8.26
N ILE A 81 -3.02 -17.53 -8.76
CA ILE A 81 -3.18 -17.81 -10.19
C ILE A 81 -3.24 -16.49 -10.98
N LYS A 82 -3.97 -15.50 -10.47
CA LYS A 82 -4.09 -14.17 -11.10
C LYS A 82 -2.73 -13.49 -11.34
N ILE A 83 -1.77 -13.64 -10.43
CA ILE A 83 -0.41 -13.08 -10.62
C ILE A 83 0.32 -13.71 -11.81
N PHE A 84 0.06 -15.00 -12.09
CA PHE A 84 0.72 -15.73 -13.18
C PHE A 84 -0.06 -15.70 -14.51
N THR A 85 -1.38 -15.49 -14.47
CA THR A 85 -2.24 -15.49 -15.65
C THR A 85 -2.46 -14.08 -16.23
N ASP A 86 -2.39 -13.04 -15.41
CA ASP A 86 -2.60 -11.66 -15.85
C ASP A 86 -1.32 -11.05 -16.41
N GLU A 87 -1.23 -10.90 -17.73
CA GLU A 87 -0.08 -10.32 -18.42
C GLU A 87 0.25 -8.89 -17.95
N GLY A 88 -0.75 -8.14 -17.47
CA GLY A 88 -0.57 -6.78 -16.96
C GLY A 88 0.21 -6.75 -15.63
N ILE A 89 0.08 -7.82 -14.83
CA ILE A 89 0.72 -7.94 -13.52
C ILE A 89 2.05 -8.70 -13.63
N GLN A 90 2.11 -9.72 -14.47
CA GLN A 90 3.26 -10.61 -14.57
C GLN A 90 4.53 -9.87 -15.05
N LYS A 91 4.41 -9.02 -16.08
CA LYS A 91 5.54 -8.27 -16.65
C LYS A 91 6.26 -7.38 -15.63
N PRO A 92 5.58 -6.45 -14.92
CA PRO A 92 6.23 -5.64 -13.91
C PRO A 92 6.71 -6.48 -12.72
N PHE A 93 5.98 -7.53 -12.33
CA PHE A 93 6.39 -8.41 -11.24
C PHE A 93 7.75 -9.07 -11.50
N VAL A 94 7.93 -9.71 -12.66
CA VAL A 94 9.19 -10.38 -13.02
C VAL A 94 10.33 -9.36 -13.14
N GLN A 95 10.07 -8.19 -13.73
CA GLN A 95 11.07 -7.14 -13.86
C GLN A 95 11.56 -6.64 -12.49
N ILE A 96 10.63 -6.37 -11.55
CA ILE A 96 10.97 -5.93 -10.20
C ILE A 96 11.71 -7.05 -9.47
N PHE A 97 11.24 -8.29 -9.58
CA PHE A 97 11.87 -9.45 -8.95
C PHE A 97 13.34 -9.61 -9.37
N ILE A 98 13.60 -9.62 -10.68
CA ILE A 98 14.98 -9.72 -11.22
C ILE A 98 15.83 -8.55 -10.71
N TRP A 99 15.29 -7.33 -10.74
CA TRP A 99 15.98 -6.15 -10.24
C TRP A 99 16.33 -6.29 -8.75
N THR A 100 15.38 -6.73 -7.91
CA THR A 100 15.59 -6.92 -6.46
C THR A 100 16.67 -7.97 -6.20
N VAL A 101 16.68 -9.08 -6.94
CA VAL A 101 17.71 -10.12 -6.81
C VAL A 101 19.09 -9.59 -7.20
N ILE A 102 19.20 -8.92 -8.34
CA ILE A 102 20.47 -8.32 -8.80
C ILE A 102 20.94 -7.26 -7.80
N PHE A 103 20.06 -6.37 -7.38
CA PHE A 103 20.36 -5.31 -6.42
C PHE A 103 20.85 -5.88 -5.08
N SER A 104 20.17 -6.91 -4.55
CA SER A 104 20.56 -7.57 -3.32
C SER A 104 21.92 -8.25 -3.45
N LEU A 105 22.14 -8.99 -4.54
CA LEU A 105 23.41 -9.66 -4.81
C LEU A 105 24.56 -8.66 -4.91
N LEU A 106 24.38 -7.57 -5.67
CA LEU A 106 25.38 -6.52 -5.81
C LEU A 106 25.69 -5.84 -4.48
N THR A 107 24.65 -5.56 -3.68
CA THR A 107 24.80 -4.97 -2.34
C THR A 107 25.61 -5.87 -1.42
N VAL A 108 25.29 -7.17 -1.37
CA VAL A 108 26.03 -8.15 -0.56
C VAL A 108 27.48 -8.26 -1.03
N VAL A 109 27.74 -8.41 -2.33
CA VAL A 109 29.11 -8.53 -2.86
C VAL A 109 29.92 -7.28 -2.52
N PHE A 110 29.36 -6.09 -2.75
CA PHE A 110 30.06 -4.83 -2.50
C PHE A 110 30.34 -4.61 -1.01
N THR A 111 29.35 -4.84 -0.14
CA THR A 111 29.51 -4.69 1.31
C THR A 111 30.49 -5.69 1.89
N VAL A 112 30.51 -6.93 1.39
CA VAL A 112 31.47 -7.96 1.82
C VAL A 112 32.88 -7.59 1.40
N ILE A 113 33.11 -7.20 0.14
CA ILE A 113 34.44 -6.81 -0.35
C ILE A 113 34.96 -5.60 0.44
N LEU A 114 34.16 -4.53 0.55
CA LEU A 114 34.56 -3.34 1.30
C LEU A 114 34.78 -3.63 2.78
N GLY A 115 33.87 -4.38 3.40
CA GLY A 115 33.96 -4.77 4.81
C GLY A 115 35.22 -5.59 5.09
N MET A 116 35.55 -6.54 4.21
CA MET A 116 36.74 -7.38 4.33
C MET A 116 38.03 -6.55 4.17
N VAL A 117 38.10 -5.69 3.15
CA VAL A 117 39.27 -4.81 2.93
C VAL A 117 39.48 -3.89 4.13
N LEU A 118 38.43 -3.23 4.61
CA LEU A 118 38.51 -2.34 5.77
C LEU A 118 38.87 -3.09 7.06
N ALA A 119 38.34 -4.30 7.27
CA ALA A 119 38.67 -5.13 8.42
C ALA A 119 40.17 -5.52 8.43
N CYS A 120 40.71 -5.97 7.29
CA CYS A 120 42.13 -6.27 7.15
C CYS A 120 43.02 -5.04 7.42
N LEU A 121 42.64 -3.86 6.90
CA LEU A 121 43.39 -2.62 7.11
C LEU A 121 43.42 -2.18 8.58
N VAL A 122 42.28 -2.25 9.27
CA VAL A 122 42.18 -1.83 10.69
C VAL A 122 42.91 -2.81 11.62
N GLN A 123 43.07 -4.06 11.23
CA GLN A 123 43.80 -5.07 12.00
C GLN A 123 45.32 -4.97 11.84
N TRP A 124 45.82 -4.26 10.84
CA TRP A 124 47.25 -4.17 10.56
C TRP A 124 48.02 -3.49 11.72
N GLU A 125 49.00 -4.19 12.29
CA GLU A 125 49.79 -3.72 13.45
C GLU A 125 50.60 -2.44 13.19
N ALA A 126 50.97 -2.17 11.93
CA ALA A 126 51.67 -0.93 11.54
C ALA A 126 50.77 0.32 11.60
N LEU A 127 49.45 0.14 11.68
CA LEU A 127 48.48 1.23 11.70
C LEU A 127 48.39 1.84 13.11
N LYS A 128 49.07 2.98 13.31
CA LYS A 128 48.94 3.78 14.53
C LYS A 128 47.52 4.34 14.63
N GLY A 129 46.84 4.09 15.75
CA GLY A 129 45.49 4.63 16.01
C GLY A 129 44.31 3.74 15.61
N LYS A 130 44.51 2.41 15.45
CA LYS A 130 43.45 1.43 15.08
C LYS A 130 42.13 1.54 15.86
N ALA A 131 42.17 1.97 17.12
CA ALA A 131 40.97 2.15 17.94
C ALA A 131 40.05 3.25 17.41
N VAL A 132 40.62 4.38 16.95
CA VAL A 132 39.85 5.51 16.42
C VAL A 132 39.20 5.15 15.07
N TYR A 133 39.97 4.53 14.17
CA TYR A 133 39.45 4.06 12.88
C TYR A 133 38.30 3.06 13.05
N ARG A 134 38.40 2.13 14.02
CA ARG A 134 37.33 1.16 14.30
C ARG A 134 36.02 1.86 14.69
N VAL A 135 36.08 2.86 15.56
CA VAL A 135 34.87 3.58 16.01
C VAL A 135 34.25 4.39 14.86
N LEU A 136 35.07 5.09 14.07
CA LEU A 136 34.59 5.88 12.93
C LEU A 136 33.91 5.01 11.86
N LEU A 137 34.43 3.81 11.59
CA LEU A 137 33.87 2.91 10.57
C LEU A 137 32.53 2.27 10.99
N ILE A 138 32.26 2.17 12.29
CA ILE A 138 30.98 1.64 12.81
C ILE A 138 29.92 2.74 12.93
N LEU A 139 30.33 4.02 12.96
CA LEU A 139 29.44 5.17 13.11
C LEU A 139 28.27 5.18 12.10
N PRO A 140 28.47 4.93 10.79
CA PRO A 140 27.36 4.92 9.84
C PRO A 140 26.29 3.88 10.16
N TYR A 141 26.67 2.77 10.79
CA TYR A 141 25.75 1.74 11.26
C TYR A 141 25.09 2.10 12.59
N ALA A 142 25.76 2.88 13.44
CA ALA A 142 25.21 3.36 14.70
C ALA A 142 24.11 4.43 14.51
N VAL A 143 24.10 5.13 13.38
CA VAL A 143 23.06 6.11 13.04
C VAL A 143 21.80 5.38 12.52
N PRO A 144 20.59 5.77 12.96
CA PRO A 144 19.35 5.22 12.45
C PRO A 144 19.21 5.35 10.93
N SER A 145 18.97 4.24 10.24
CA SER A 145 18.93 4.16 8.77
C SER A 145 17.97 5.15 8.13
N PHE A 146 16.81 5.40 8.78
CA PHE A 146 15.80 6.34 8.29
C PHE A 146 16.35 7.76 8.13
N ILE A 147 17.10 8.26 9.12
CA ILE A 147 17.68 9.60 9.10
C ILE A 147 18.74 9.69 8.00
N SER A 148 19.61 8.68 7.90
CA SER A 148 20.62 8.61 6.84
C SER A 148 19.98 8.67 5.45
N ILE A 149 18.88 7.93 5.22
CA ILE A 149 18.15 7.95 3.94
C ILE A 149 17.59 9.34 3.63
N LEU A 150 17.03 10.05 4.62
CA LEU A 150 16.51 11.41 4.41
C LEU A 150 17.62 12.42 4.10
N ILE A 151 18.75 12.32 4.80
CA ILE A 151 19.92 13.17 4.54
C ILE A 151 20.41 12.93 3.11
N PHE A 152 20.60 11.67 2.70
CA PHE A 152 20.97 11.35 1.33
C PHE A 152 19.95 11.84 0.31
N LYS A 153 18.64 11.68 0.58
CA LYS A 153 17.58 12.22 -0.27
C LYS A 153 17.68 13.74 -0.45
N GLY A 154 18.03 14.47 0.61
CA GLY A 154 18.28 15.92 0.55
C GLY A 154 19.55 16.28 -0.21
N LEU A 155 20.64 15.56 0.03
CA LEU A 155 21.94 15.79 -0.63
C LEU A 155 21.91 15.49 -2.13
N PHE A 156 21.14 14.47 -2.55
CA PHE A 156 20.90 14.13 -3.95
C PHE A 156 19.76 14.93 -4.60
N ASN A 157 19.25 15.98 -3.95
CA ASN A 157 18.24 16.85 -4.54
C ASN A 157 18.80 17.55 -5.80
N GLN A 158 18.06 17.51 -6.90
CA GLN A 158 18.52 18.01 -8.19
C GLN A 158 18.66 19.54 -8.22
N SER A 159 17.84 20.30 -7.48
CA SER A 159 17.85 21.77 -7.55
C SER A 159 18.68 22.43 -6.45
N PHE A 160 18.76 21.81 -5.27
CA PHE A 160 19.43 22.41 -4.10
C PHE A 160 20.39 21.45 -3.38
N GLY A 161 20.62 20.25 -3.93
CA GLY A 161 21.52 19.28 -3.31
C GLY A 161 22.98 19.67 -3.51
N GLU A 162 23.72 19.74 -2.40
CA GLU A 162 25.16 20.02 -2.37
C GLU A 162 25.95 19.10 -3.31
N ILE A 163 25.54 17.83 -3.43
CA ILE A 163 26.21 16.87 -4.33
C ILE A 163 26.08 17.32 -5.79
N ASN A 164 24.91 17.79 -6.22
CA ASN A 164 24.71 18.23 -7.61
C ASN A 164 25.47 19.53 -7.90
N MET A 165 25.55 20.44 -6.93
CA MET A 165 26.35 21.66 -7.05
C MET A 165 27.84 21.34 -7.18
N ILE A 166 28.37 20.44 -6.34
CA ILE A 166 29.76 20.00 -6.39
C ILE A 166 30.06 19.25 -7.70
N LEU A 167 29.17 18.37 -8.16
CA LEU A 167 29.36 17.64 -9.42
C LEU A 167 29.36 18.58 -10.64
N ASN A 168 28.48 19.58 -10.65
CA ASN A 168 28.42 20.58 -11.72
C ASN A 168 29.69 21.43 -11.72
N GLN A 169 30.16 21.86 -10.54
CA GLN A 169 31.37 22.68 -10.44
C GLN A 169 32.65 21.93 -10.81
N LEU A 170 32.76 20.63 -10.47
CA LEU A 170 33.97 19.84 -10.73
C LEU A 170 33.98 19.18 -12.12
N PHE A 171 32.81 18.73 -12.61
CA PHE A 171 32.72 17.92 -13.82
C PHE A 171 31.80 18.51 -14.90
N GLY A 172 31.09 19.62 -14.63
CA GLY A 172 30.13 20.21 -15.57
C GLY A 172 28.89 19.36 -15.82
N ILE A 173 28.68 18.30 -15.04
CA ILE A 173 27.58 17.34 -15.19
C ILE A 173 26.54 17.65 -14.12
N SER A 174 25.27 17.82 -14.53
CA SER A 174 24.14 17.92 -13.61
C SER A 174 23.34 16.61 -13.60
N LEU A 175 22.94 16.16 -12.40
CA LEU A 175 22.15 14.94 -12.16
C LEU A 175 20.67 15.09 -12.60
N ASN A 176 20.41 15.82 -13.67
CA ASN A 176 19.06 16.07 -14.22
C ASN A 176 18.39 14.78 -14.75
N GLY A 177 19.15 13.71 -14.97
CA GLY A 177 18.66 12.41 -15.46
C GLY A 177 18.09 11.46 -14.39
N LEU A 178 18.19 11.78 -13.09
CA LEU A 178 17.62 10.99 -11.98
C LEU A 178 16.14 11.33 -11.71
N THR A 179 15.43 11.87 -12.69
CA THR A 179 13.97 11.89 -12.67
C THR A 179 13.52 10.44 -12.65
N ILE A 180 13.09 9.96 -11.49
CA ILE A 180 12.60 8.60 -11.25
C ILE A 180 11.76 8.21 -12.46
N ARG A 181 12.28 7.27 -13.26
CA ARG A 181 11.76 6.82 -14.56
C ARG A 181 10.26 7.04 -14.60
N SER A 182 9.83 8.05 -15.35
CA SER A 182 8.44 8.48 -15.45
C SER A 182 7.58 7.23 -15.68
N LEU A 183 6.80 6.86 -14.67
CA LEU A 183 5.72 5.89 -14.82
C LEU A 183 4.84 6.42 -15.97
N PRO A 184 4.69 5.71 -17.09
CA PRO A 184 3.62 6.04 -18.02
C PRO A 184 2.30 5.91 -17.23
N LYS A 185 1.47 6.95 -17.33
CA LYS A 185 0.10 6.95 -16.82
C LYS A 185 -0.70 5.77 -17.37
#